data_AF-A0A7K9CIE2-F1
#
_entry.id   AF-A0A7K9CIE2-F1
#
_cell.length_a   1.000
_cell.length_b   1.000
_cell.length_c   1.000
_cell.angle_alpha   90.00
_cell.angle_beta   90.00
_cell.angle_gamma   90.00
#
_symmetry.space_group_name_H-M   'P 1'
#
loop_
_entity.id
_entity.type
_entity.pdbx_description
1 polymer ?
#
loop_
_entity_poly.entity_id
_entity_poly.type
_entity_poly.pdbx_seq_one_letter_code
_entity_poly.pdbx_strand_id
1 'polypeptide(L)' 'PQDSYLLQYFSALNQYLAVGVPTYFVTTGGYNFSSREGTNAICSSSGCDSNSLT' A
#
# COMPACT_ATOMS: atom_id res chain seq x y z
N PRO A 1 18.19 18.73 -22.65
CA PRO A 1 17.77 20.15 -22.56
C PRO A 1 17.99 20.67 -21.14
N GLN A 2 18.73 21.77 -21.00
CA GLN A 2 19.02 22.38 -19.69
C GLN A 2 17.84 23.21 -19.14
N ASP A 3 16.85 23.48 -19.98
CA ASP A 3 15.65 24.28 -19.74
C ASP A 3 14.35 23.44 -19.74
N SER A 4 14.48 22.12 -19.56
CA SER A 4 13.33 21.22 -19.53
C SER A 4 12.40 21.51 -18.35
N TYR A 5 11.09 21.61 -18.60
CA TYR A 5 10.05 21.76 -17.57
C TYR A 5 10.10 20.65 -16.52
N LEU A 6 10.63 19.47 -16.87
CA LEU A 6 10.79 18.34 -15.95
C LEU A 6 11.74 18.65 -14.80
N LEU A 7 12.73 19.54 -15.00
CA LEU A 7 13.64 19.94 -13.93
C LEU A 7 12.90 20.65 -12.79
N GLN A 8 11.96 21.53 -13.14
CA GLN A 8 11.12 22.21 -12.13
C GLN A 8 10.11 21.23 -11.50
N TYR A 9 9.51 20.35 -12.30
CA TYR A 9 8.59 19.32 -11.81
C TYR A 9 9.23 18.42 -10.75
N PHE A 10 10.40 17.82 -11.03
CA PHE A 10 11.07 16.94 -10.06
C PHE A 10 11.62 17.69 -8.84
N SER A 11 12.05 18.94 -9.01
CA SER A 11 12.43 19.79 -7.88
C SER A 11 11.24 20.03 -6.95
N ALA A 12 10.08 20.37 -7.50
CA ALA A 12 8.86 20.56 -6.73
C ALA A 12 8.38 19.26 -6.06
N LEU A 13 8.46 18.10 -6.75
CA LEU A 13 8.15 16.81 -6.13
C LEU A 13 9.06 16.54 -4.92
N ASN A 14 10.37 16.73 -5.05
CA ASN A 14 11.31 16.51 -3.94
C ASN A 14 11.09 17.47 -2.77
N GLN A 15 10.65 18.70 -3.05
CA GLN A 15 10.47 19.73 -2.01
C GLN A 15 9.14 19.59 -1.27
N TYR A 16 8.06 19.21 -1.95
CA TYR A 16 6.70 19.32 -1.42
C TYR A 16 5.95 17.99 -1.27
N LEU A 17 6.38 16.93 -1.94
CA LEU A 17 5.67 15.66 -1.88
C LEU A 17 6.01 14.92 -0.58
N ALA A 18 5.00 14.69 0.25
CA ALA A 18 5.16 14.03 1.54
C ALA A 18 5.16 12.49 1.49
N VAL A 19 4.74 11.90 0.36
CA VAL A 19 4.59 10.45 0.21
C VAL A 19 5.05 9.99 -1.18
N GLY A 20 5.61 8.79 -1.26
CA GLY A 20 6.03 8.19 -2.53
C GLY A 20 4.86 7.65 -3.36
N VAL A 21 5.21 6.87 -4.38
CA VAL A 21 4.23 6.13 -5.18
C VAL A 21 3.51 5.07 -4.33
N PRO A 22 2.25 4.74 -4.63
CA PRO A 22 1.51 3.71 -3.91
C PRO A 22 2.14 2.33 -4.10
N THR A 23 1.98 1.47 -3.09
CA THR A 23 2.36 0.05 -3.13
C THR A 23 1.10 -0.82 -3.01
N TYR A 24 1.04 -1.91 -3.78
CA TYR A 24 -0.09 -2.84 -3.77
C TYR A 24 0.36 -4.22 -3.28
N PHE A 25 -0.24 -4.69 -2.19
CA PHE A 25 -0.06 -6.05 -1.70
C PHE A 25 -1.18 -6.94 -2.26
N VAL A 26 -0.85 -7.76 -3.24
CA VAL A 26 -1.84 -8.53 -4.02
C VAL A 26 -1.95 -9.95 -3.48
N THR A 27 -3.18 -10.38 -3.14
CA THR A 27 -3.49 -11.77 -2.83
C THR A 27 -3.90 -12.50 -4.10
N THR A 28 -3.20 -13.58 -4.45
CA THR A 28 -3.59 -14.45 -5.57
C THR A 28 -4.72 -15.41 -5.16
N GLY A 29 -5.30 -16.12 -6.13
CA GLY A 29 -6.24 -17.20 -5.82
C GLY A 29 -5.61 -18.30 -4.96
N GLY A 30 -6.45 -18.99 -4.17
CA GLY A 30 -6.04 -20.10 -3.29
C GLY A 30 -6.17 -19.81 -1.80
N TYR A 31 -6.42 -18.55 -1.40
CA TYR A 31 -6.71 -18.19 -0.03
C TYR A 31 -8.21 -18.29 0.28
N ASN A 32 -8.58 -18.93 1.39
CA ASN A 32 -9.97 -19.11 1.78
C ASN A 32 -10.45 -17.96 2.67
N PHE A 33 -11.05 -16.93 2.06
CA PHE A 33 -11.63 -15.81 2.79
C PHE A 33 -12.95 -16.13 3.51
N SER A 34 -13.56 -17.27 3.23
CA SER A 34 -14.85 -17.66 3.82
C SER A 34 -14.70 -18.39 5.17
N SER A 35 -13.49 -18.82 5.54
CA SER A 35 -13.24 -19.41 6.85
C SER A 35 -13.03 -18.34 7.92
N ARG A 36 -13.31 -18.70 9.17
CA ARG A 36 -13.06 -17.82 10.31
C ARG A 36 -11.58 -17.53 10.46
N GLU A 37 -10.74 -18.54 10.31
CA GLU A 37 -9.28 -18.44 10.39
C GLU A 37 -8.73 -17.56 9.27
N GLY A 38 -9.24 -17.71 8.04
CA GLY A 38 -8.83 -16.88 6.91
C GLY A 38 -9.27 -15.43 7.04
N THR A 39 -10.46 -15.19 7.58
CA THR A 39 -10.92 -13.82 7.88
C THR A 39 -10.07 -13.19 8.99
N ASN A 40 -9.81 -13.94 10.07
CA ASN A 40 -9.06 -13.48 11.23
C ASN A 40 -7.63 -13.05 10.89
N ALA A 41 -6.97 -13.74 9.96
CA ALA A 41 -5.61 -13.42 9.51
C ALA A 41 -5.52 -12.23 8.53
N ILE A 42 -6.66 -11.68 8.09
CA ILE A 42 -6.70 -10.52 7.18
C ILE A 42 -7.24 -9.28 7.89
N CYS A 43 -8.25 -9.40 8.74
CA CYS A 43 -8.94 -8.26 9.36
C CYS A 43 -8.14 -7.56 10.48
N SER A 44 -8.52 -6.33 10.81
CA SER A 44 -7.95 -5.53 11.91
C SER A 44 -8.98 -5.03 12.94
N SER A 45 -10.16 -5.65 12.94
CA SER A 45 -11.17 -5.39 13.97
C SER A 45 -10.85 -6.13 15.27
N SER A 46 -11.64 -5.87 16.31
CA SER A 46 -11.56 -6.62 17.57
C SER A 46 -11.77 -8.12 17.34
N GLY A 47 -10.82 -8.94 17.80
CA GLY A 47 -10.89 -10.40 17.69
C GLY A 47 -10.17 -11.01 16.48
N CYS A 48 -9.52 -10.19 15.65
CA CYS A 48 -8.60 -10.63 14.61
C CYS A 48 -7.23 -11.02 15.19
N ASP A 49 -6.41 -11.69 14.39
CA ASP A 49 -5.07 -12.10 14.82
C ASP A 49 -4.16 -10.86 14.99
N SER A 50 -3.20 -10.91 15.93
CA SER A 50 -2.30 -9.77 16.19
C SER A 50 -1.33 -9.45 15.05
N ASN A 51 -1.21 -10.37 14.10
CA ASN A 51 -0.31 -10.32 12.95
C ASN A 51 -1.08 -10.39 11.63
N SER A 52 -2.32 -9.90 11.62
CA SER A 52 -3.15 -9.80 10.42
C SER A 52 -2.59 -8.82 9.39
N LEU A 53 -3.05 -8.96 8.15
CA LEU A 53 -2.59 -8.13 7.04
C LEU A 53 -3.00 -6.65 7.16
N THR A 54 -4.20 -6.37 7.67
CA THR A 54 -4.76 -5.01 7.78
C THR A 54 -4.62 -4.41 9.16
#